data_AF-A0A1I1MLK1-F1
#
_entry.id   AF-A0A1I1MLK1-F1
#
_cell.length_a   1.000
_cell.length_b   1.000
_cell.length_c   1.000
_cell.angle_alpha   90.00
_cell.angle_beta   90.00
_cell.angle_gamma   90.00
#
_symmetry.space_group_name_H-M   'P 1'
#
loop_
_entity.id
_entity.type
_entity.pdbx_description
1 polymer ?
#
loop_
_entity_poly.entity_id
_entity_poly.type
_entity_poly.pdbx_seq_one_letter_code
_entity_poly.pdbx_strand_id
1 'polypeptide(L)'
;MGQFQSNFQTAGQIATQMGTAANTIQIATSRSITKSSRTTLSVNAKAQEANQQALELTKQFYSAFQQAVSNIHSVANEFERMDNALQNNFSQLSFHKSPFN
;
A
#
# COMPACT_ATOMS: atom_id res chain seq x y z
N MET A 1 -0.70 -34.15 3.17
CA MET A 1 0.25 -33.05 3.45
C MET A 1 -0.51 -31.76 3.23
N GLY A 2 -0.82 -31.00 4.30
CA GLY A 2 -1.61 -29.78 4.17
C GLY A 2 -0.81 -28.71 3.42
N GLN A 3 -1.36 -28.19 2.33
CA GLN A 3 -0.82 -26.98 1.69
C GLN A 3 -0.98 -25.82 2.68
N PHE A 4 0.12 -25.17 3.03
CA PHE A 4 0.03 -23.84 3.63
C PHE A 4 -0.51 -22.91 2.54
N GLN A 5 -1.78 -22.53 2.63
CA GLN A 5 -2.37 -21.55 1.72
C GLN A 5 -2.01 -20.16 2.27
N SER A 6 -0.92 -19.58 1.80
CA SER A 6 -0.68 -18.17 2.07
C SER A 6 -1.65 -17.31 1.25
N ASN A 7 -2.15 -16.22 1.83
CA ASN A 7 -2.98 -15.25 1.13
C ASN A 7 -2.13 -14.27 0.29
N PHE A 8 -0.94 -14.68 -0.15
CA PHE A 8 0.02 -13.85 -0.86
C PHE A 8 -0.59 -13.14 -2.07
N GLN A 9 -1.26 -13.90 -2.94
CA GLN A 9 -1.88 -13.34 -4.15
C GLN A 9 -2.93 -12.28 -3.79
N THR A 10 -3.77 -12.54 -2.78
CA THR A 10 -4.79 -11.58 -2.32
C THR A 10 -4.15 -10.33 -1.71
N ALA A 11 -3.13 -10.48 -0.88
CA ALA A 11 -2.40 -9.36 -0.27
C ALA A 11 -1.70 -8.49 -1.33
N GLY A 12 -1.05 -9.12 -2.32
CA GLY A 12 -0.42 -8.42 -3.44
C GLY A 12 -1.42 -7.67 -4.32
N GLN A 13 -2.57 -8.27 -4.61
CA GLN A 13 -3.66 -7.61 -5.35
C GLN A 13 -4.20 -6.39 -4.60
N ILE A 14 -4.46 -6.52 -3.30
CA ILE A 14 -4.93 -5.41 -2.45
C ILE A 14 -3.89 -4.29 -2.44
N ALA A 15 -2.62 -4.62 -2.20
CA ALA A 15 -1.54 -3.64 -2.18
C ALA A 15 -1.41 -2.89 -3.52
N THR A 16 -1.58 -3.59 -4.64
CA THR A 16 -1.56 -2.99 -5.98
C THR A 16 -2.71 -2.00 -6.17
N GLN A 17 -3.94 -2.40 -5.83
CA GLN A 17 -5.12 -1.51 -5.93
C GLN A 17 -4.97 -0.28 -5.03
N MET A 18 -4.49 -0.48 -3.81
CA MET A 18 -4.20 0.62 -2.89
C MET A 18 -3.08 1.52 -3.43
N GLY A 19 -2.04 0.97 -4.05
CA GLY A 19 -0.99 1.75 -4.73
C GLY A 19 -1.54 2.65 -5.84
N THR A 20 -2.47 2.14 -6.66
CA THR A 20 -3.16 2.96 -7.66
C THR A 20 -3.99 4.08 -7.02
N ALA A 21 -4.71 3.78 -5.94
CA ALA A 21 -5.47 4.79 -5.21
C ALA A 21 -4.54 5.87 -4.60
N ALA A 22 -3.39 5.48 -4.05
CA ALA A 22 -2.39 6.40 -3.54
C ALA A 22 -1.90 7.36 -4.64
N ASN A 23 -1.58 6.84 -5.83
CA ASN A 23 -1.16 7.67 -6.96
C ASN A 23 -2.24 8.70 -7.35
N THR A 24 -3.51 8.31 -7.37
CA THR A 24 -4.62 9.25 -7.64
C THR A 24 -4.68 10.38 -6.59
N ILE A 25 -4.50 10.05 -5.31
CA ILE A 25 -4.46 11.06 -4.23
C ILE A 25 -3.26 12.00 -4.40
N GLN A 26 -2.10 11.47 -4.76
CA GLN A 26 -0.90 12.28 -5.03
C GLN A 26 -1.15 13.29 -6.16
N ILE A 27 -1.71 12.83 -7.28
CA ILE A 27 -2.00 13.67 -8.44
C ILE A 27 -3.02 14.76 -8.09
N ALA A 28 -4.02 14.45 -7.26
CA ALA A 28 -5.00 15.42 -6.81
C ALA A 28 -4.36 16.48 -5.89
N THR A 29 -3.46 16.07 -5.00
CA THR A 29 -2.79 16.96 -4.02
C THR A 29 -1.59 17.72 -4.57
N SER A 30 -1.01 17.29 -5.69
CA SER A 30 0.10 18.01 -6.33
C SER A 30 -0.36 19.27 -7.08
N ARG A 31 -1.67 19.48 -7.22
CA ARG A 31 -2.23 20.65 -7.90
C ARG A 31 -2.26 21.85 -6.97
N SER A 32 -1.71 22.98 -7.42
CA SER A 32 -1.80 24.24 -6.69
C SER A 32 -3.23 24.77 -6.69
N ILE A 33 -3.69 25.26 -5.53
CA ILE A 33 -4.98 25.93 -5.42
C ILE A 33 -4.83 27.36 -5.94
N THR A 34 -5.52 27.68 -7.04
CA THR A 34 -5.54 29.04 -7.59
C THR A 34 -6.32 29.96 -6.64
N LYS A 35 -5.62 30.93 -6.04
CA LYS A 35 -6.21 31.89 -5.11
C LYS A 35 -6.64 33.15 -5.85
N SER A 36 -7.89 33.58 -5.65
CA SER A 36 -8.34 34.90 -6.08
C SER A 36 -7.88 35.94 -5.06
N SER A 37 -6.94 36.80 -5.46
CA SER A 37 -6.34 37.83 -4.59
C SER A 37 -7.07 39.17 -4.61
N ARG A 38 -8.09 39.34 -5.47
CA ARG A 38 -8.77 40.64 -5.71
C ARG A 38 -10.07 40.84 -4.92
N THR A 39 -10.40 39.94 -4.00
CA THR A 39 -11.61 40.02 -3.18
C THR A 39 -11.24 40.33 -1.73
N THR A 40 -11.85 41.38 -1.18
CA THR A 40 -11.72 41.82 0.22
C THR A 40 -12.75 41.15 1.13
N LEU A 41 -13.56 40.22 0.58
CA LEU A 41 -14.57 39.52 1.36
C LEU A 41 -13.89 38.51 2.28
N SER A 42 -14.10 38.66 3.59
CA SER A 42 -13.56 37.75 4.62
C SER A 42 -13.86 36.27 4.34
N VAL A 43 -14.98 35.97 3.67
CA VAL A 43 -15.35 34.61 3.24
C VAL A 43 -14.29 34.00 2.29
N ASN A 44 -13.70 34.78 1.39
CA ASN A 44 -12.65 34.29 0.49
C ASN A 44 -11.37 33.93 1.26
N ALA A 45 -10.96 34.74 2.23
CA ALA A 45 -9.81 34.44 3.08
C ALA A 45 -10.02 33.13 3.86
N LYS A 46 -11.20 32.96 4.48
CA LYS A 46 -11.58 31.72 5.18
C LYS A 46 -11.62 30.51 4.24
N ALA A 47 -12.13 30.67 3.03
CA ALA A 47 -12.14 29.61 2.03
C ALA A 47 -10.70 29.20 1.61
N GLN A 48 -9.79 30.17 1.46
CA GLN A 48 -8.38 29.89 1.14
C GLN A 48 -7.68 29.14 2.28
N GLU A 49 -7.94 29.52 3.52
CA GLU A 49 -7.40 28.84 4.70
C GLU A 49 -7.93 27.39 4.80
N ALA A 50 -9.25 27.20 4.68
CA ALA A 50 -9.87 25.88 4.70
C ALA A 50 -9.32 24.97 3.58
N ASN A 51 -9.16 25.52 2.38
CA ASN A 51 -8.56 24.83 1.24
C ASN A 51 -7.10 24.41 1.52
N GLN A 52 -6.32 25.26 2.19
CA GLN A 52 -4.95 24.92 2.56
C GLN A 52 -4.91 23.83 3.64
N GLN A 53 -5.77 23.91 4.65
CA GLN A 53 -5.87 22.89 5.70
C GLN A 53 -6.29 21.53 5.12
N ALA A 54 -7.27 21.51 4.22
CA ALA A 54 -7.69 20.30 3.51
C ALA A 54 -6.54 19.69 2.68
N LEU A 55 -5.75 20.52 2.00
CA LEU A 55 -4.58 20.07 1.24
C LEU A 55 -3.54 19.41 2.15
N GLU A 56 -3.19 20.05 3.27
CA GLU A 56 -2.22 19.50 4.21
C GLU A 56 -2.71 18.20 4.87
N LEU A 57 -3.98 18.13 5.25
CA LEU A 57 -4.59 16.91 5.75
C LEU A 57 -4.51 15.78 4.72
N THR A 58 -4.80 16.08 3.46
CA THR A 58 -4.76 15.07 2.39
C THR A 58 -3.34 14.57 2.13
N LYS A 59 -2.31 15.42 2.25
CA LYS A 59 -0.90 15.01 2.17
C LYS A 59 -0.51 14.07 3.31
N GLN A 60 -0.92 14.37 4.54
CA GLN A 60 -0.67 13.51 5.70
C GLN A 60 -1.35 12.15 5.53
N PHE A 61 -2.62 12.15 5.11
CA PHE A 61 -3.35 10.93 4.81
C PHE A 61 -2.65 10.10 3.74
N TYR A 62 -2.23 10.73 2.63
CA TYR A 62 -1.50 10.07 1.56
C TYR A 62 -0.22 9.39 2.06
N SER A 63 0.57 10.08 2.88
CA SER A 63 1.81 9.52 3.43
C SER A 63 1.55 8.28 4.29
N ALA A 64 0.56 8.35 5.20
CA ALA A 64 0.17 7.20 6.02
C ALA A 64 -0.39 6.04 5.17
N PHE A 65 -1.19 6.37 4.16
CA PHE A 65 -1.77 5.39 3.25
C PHE A 65 -0.70 4.68 2.43
N GLN A 66 0.30 5.40 1.92
CA GLN A 66 1.46 4.79 1.24
C GLN A 66 2.26 3.88 2.14
N GLN A 67 2.48 4.26 3.40
CA GLN A 67 3.17 3.40 4.36
C GLN A 67 2.40 2.10 4.58
N ALA A 68 1.07 2.15 4.69
CA ALA A 68 0.23 0.96 4.78
C ALA A 68 0.37 0.06 3.54
N VAL A 69 0.39 0.63 2.33
CA VAL A 69 0.63 -0.12 1.08
C VAL A 69 1.97 -0.83 1.10
N SER A 70 3.03 -0.14 1.51
CA SER A 70 4.38 -0.70 1.61
C SER A 70 4.45 -1.85 2.62
N ASN A 71 3.77 -1.72 3.77
CA ASN A 71 3.68 -2.76 4.77
C ASN A 71 2.98 -4.02 4.23
N ILE A 72 1.87 -3.86 3.51
CA ILE A 72 1.14 -5.00 2.91
C ILE A 72 2.02 -5.71 1.87
N HIS A 73 2.73 -4.96 1.01
CA HIS A 73 3.70 -5.56 0.08
C HIS A 73 4.80 -6.35 0.80
N SER A 74 5.32 -5.80 1.90
CA SER A 74 6.37 -6.46 2.68
C SER A 74 5.88 -7.77 3.30
N VAL A 75 4.68 -7.76 3.88
CA VAL A 75 4.04 -8.98 4.43
C VAL A 75 3.76 -9.99 3.33
N ALA A 76 3.33 -9.55 2.14
CA ALA A 76 3.15 -10.44 1.00
C ALA A 76 4.48 -11.13 0.63
N ASN A 77 5.57 -10.37 0.48
CA ASN A 77 6.87 -10.95 0.18
C ASN A 77 7.34 -11.94 1.26
N GLU A 78 7.03 -11.68 2.54
CA GLU A 78 7.36 -12.62 3.62
C GLU A 78 6.58 -13.93 3.52
N PHE A 79 5.29 -13.88 3.14
CA PHE A 79 4.52 -15.08 2.86
C PHE A 79 5.12 -15.91 1.72
N GLU A 80 5.53 -15.26 0.63
CA GLU A 80 6.19 -15.95 -0.49
C GLU A 80 7.51 -16.60 -0.07
N ARG A 81 8.33 -15.90 0.74
CA ARG A 81 9.58 -16.47 1.29
C ARG A 81 9.31 -17.70 2.15
N MET A 82 8.31 -17.65 3.01
CA MET A 82 7.95 -18.76 3.89
C MET A 82 7.42 -19.96 3.10
N ASP A 83 6.56 -19.74 2.09
CA ASP A 83 6.05 -20.80 1.22
C ASP A 83 7.20 -21.52 0.49
N ASN A 84 8.15 -20.75 -0.06
CA ASN A 84 9.34 -21.30 -0.71
C ASN A 84 10.22 -22.12 0.25
N ALA A 85 10.43 -21.62 1.47
CA ALA A 85 11.22 -22.32 2.48
C ALA A 85 10.57 -23.65 2.89
N LEU A 86 9.25 -23.66 3.10
CA LEU A 86 8.49 -24.87 3.41
C LEU A 86 8.55 -25.86 2.25
N GLN A 87 8.34 -25.42 1.02
CA GLN A 87 8.39 -26.29 -0.16
C GLN A 87 9.76 -26.95 -0.34
N ASN A 88 10.85 -26.22 -0.10
CA ASN A 88 12.20 -26.76 -0.11
C ASN A 88 12.42 -27.81 0.98
N ASN A 89 11.99 -27.53 2.21
CA ASN A 89 12.10 -28.49 3.33
C ASN A 89 11.30 -29.78 3.07
N PHE A 90 10.06 -29.67 2.58
CA PHE A 90 9.26 -30.85 2.24
C PHE A 90 9.84 -31.63 1.07
N SER A 91 10.40 -30.95 0.05
CA SER A 91 11.11 -31.61 -1.04
C SER A 91 12.31 -32.42 -0.53
N GLN A 92 13.16 -31.83 0.32
CA GLN A 92 14.32 -32.52 0.90
C GLN A 92 13.93 -33.72 1.79
N LEU A 93 12.90 -33.58 2.62
CA LEU A 93 12.35 -34.68 3.43
C LEU A 93 11.80 -35.83 2.59
N SER A 94 11.30 -35.53 1.38
CA SER A 94 10.78 -36.54 0.44
C SER A 94 11.92 -37.34 -0.19
N PHE A 95 13.05 -36.72 -0.50
CA PHE A 95 14.24 -37.40 -1.06
C PHE A 95 14.98 -38.27 -0.02
N HIS A 96 14.95 -37.90 1.25
CA HIS A 96 15.65 -38.65 2.30
C HIS A 96 14.91 -39.94 2.76
N LYS A 97 13.68 -40.18 2.28
CA LYS A 97 12.91 -41.40 2.55
C LYS A 97 13.11 -42.53 1.51
N SER A 98 14.05 -42.38 0.57
CA SER A 98 14.34 -43.42 -0.44
C SER A 98 15.78 -43.95 -0.39
N PRO A 99 16.23 -44.58 0.71
CA PRO A 99 17.15 -45.70 0.61
C PRO A 99 16.33 -47.00 0.74
N PHE A 100 16.45 -47.89 -0.25
CA PHE A 100 15.86 -49.23 -0.31
C PHE A 100 14.44 -49.34 -0.87
N ASN A 101 14.37 -49.53 -2.19
CA ASN A 101 13.60 -50.60 -2.83
C ASN A 101 14.43 -51.15 -3.99
#